data_AF-A0A7V9AEB3-F1
#
_entry.id   AF-A0A7V9AEB3-F1
#
_cell.length_a   1.000
_cell.length_b   1.000
_cell.length_c   1.000
_cell.angle_alpha   90.00
_cell.angle_beta   90.00
_cell.angle_gamma   90.00
#
_symmetry.space_group_name_H-M   'P 1'
#
loop_
_entity.id
_entity.type
_entity.pdbx_description
1 polymer ?
#
loop_
_entity_poly.entity_id
_entity_poly.type
_entity_poly.pdbx_seq_one_letter_code
_entity_poly.pdbx_strand_id
1 'polypeptide(L)'
;ERALAVLDREPRVVAAISGHAHESSIEPRQSPAGGYWLVQTPSLADYPQQARAFRLVETADGIALETWMIDHSSAGLAAVSRELAYLDAQGGRPRGFAGEAEDRNALLYLER
;
A
#
# COMPACT_ATOMS: atom_id res chain seq x y z
N GLU A 1 10.78 -12.69 -7.49
CA GLU A 1 11.72 -12.31 -8.58
C GLU A 1 11.18 -12.58 -9.99
N ARG A 2 10.82 -13.82 -10.36
CA ARG A 2 10.37 -14.11 -11.74
C ARG A 2 9.14 -13.33 -12.21
N ALA A 3 8.17 -13.07 -11.32
CA ALA A 3 6.99 -12.28 -11.66
C ALA A 3 7.32 -10.80 -11.92
N LEU A 4 8.13 -10.18 -11.07
CA LEU A 4 8.55 -8.78 -11.25
C LEU A 4 9.39 -8.61 -12.53
N ALA A 5 10.22 -9.59 -12.89
CA ALA A 5 10.99 -9.55 -14.14
C ALA A 5 10.13 -9.52 -15.42
N VAL A 6 8.88 -10.01 -15.35
CA VAL A 6 7.90 -9.86 -16.45
C VAL A 6 7.37 -8.43 -16.49
N LEU A 7 7.07 -7.85 -15.33
CA LEU A 7 6.57 -6.47 -15.20
C LEU A 7 7.63 -5.43 -15.58
N ASP A 8 8.90 -5.68 -15.28
CA ASP A 8 10.05 -4.80 -15.61
C ASP A 8 10.19 -4.49 -17.10
N ARG A 9 9.55 -5.28 -17.96
CA ARG A 9 9.60 -5.15 -19.42
C ARG A 9 8.36 -4.46 -20.00
N GLU A 10 7.35 -4.17 -19.19
CA GLU A 10 6.08 -3.61 -19.64
C GLU A 10 5.99 -2.12 -19.24
N PRO A 11 6.07 -1.17 -20.19
CA PRO A 11 6.06 0.26 -19.89
C PRO A 11 4.72 0.78 -19.36
N ARG A 12 3.66 -0.03 -19.38
CA ARG A 12 2.33 0.37 -18.88
C ARG A 12 2.09 -0.01 -17.43
N VAL A 13 3.04 -0.65 -16.74
CA VAL A 13 2.88 -0.99 -15.33
C VAL A 13 3.06 0.28 -14.49
N VAL A 14 2.04 0.60 -13.71
CA VAL A 14 2.04 1.75 -12.78
C VAL A 14 2.47 1.34 -11.38
N ALA A 15 1.97 0.18 -10.94
CA ALA A 15 2.31 -0.39 -9.65
C ALA A 15 2.12 -1.92 -9.64
N ALA A 16 2.84 -2.60 -8.76
CA ALA A 16 2.56 -3.96 -8.32
C ALA A 16 2.11 -3.92 -6.85
N ILE A 17 0.93 -4.48 -6.58
CA ILE A 17 0.30 -4.44 -5.26
C ILE A 17 0.41 -5.83 -4.62
N SER A 18 0.84 -5.88 -3.36
CA SER A 18 1.01 -7.13 -2.61
C SER A 18 0.54 -7.01 -1.16
N GLY A 19 0.30 -8.16 -0.53
CA GLY A 19 0.05 -8.28 0.91
C GLY A 19 1.09 -9.19 1.56
N HIS A 20 0.64 -10.14 2.39
CA HIS A 20 1.44 -11.18 3.06
C HIS A 20 2.36 -10.72 4.20
N ALA A 21 3.12 -9.63 4.03
CA ALA A 21 4.01 -9.13 5.09
C ALA A 21 3.27 -8.35 6.20
N HIS A 22 1.98 -8.10 6.00
CA HIS A 22 1.09 -7.36 6.91
C HIS A 22 1.46 -5.89 7.11
N GLU A 23 2.55 -5.42 6.53
CA GLU A 23 3.01 -4.04 6.57
C GLU A 23 2.50 -3.21 5.39
N SER A 24 2.36 -1.91 5.65
CA SER A 24 2.17 -0.89 4.64
C SER A 24 3.53 -0.35 4.21
N SER A 25 3.91 -0.55 2.94
CA SER A 25 5.13 0.05 2.38
C SER A 25 4.91 0.51 0.94
N ILE A 26 5.62 1.57 0.54
CA ILE A 26 5.66 2.08 -0.82
C ILE A 26 7.12 2.25 -1.23
N GLU A 27 7.56 1.47 -2.22
CA GLU A 27 8.93 1.53 -2.71
C GLU A 27 8.96 1.78 -4.23
N PRO A 28 9.85 2.67 -4.73
CA PRO A 28 10.07 2.80 -6.15
C PRO A 28 10.84 1.59 -6.68
N ARG A 29 10.37 1.01 -7.78
CA ARG A 29 11.10 -0.02 -8.53
C ARG A 29 11.60 0.54 -9.84
N GLN A 30 12.91 0.58 -9.98
CA GLN A 30 13.57 0.89 -11.24
C GLN A 30 13.47 -0.30 -12.19
N SER A 31 13.18 -0.03 -13.47
CA SER A 31 13.16 -1.05 -14.51
C SER A 31 13.61 -0.47 -15.86
N PRO A 32 14.03 -1.31 -16.82
CA PRO A 32 14.37 -0.84 -18.16
C PRO A 32 13.22 -0.12 -18.89
N ALA A 33 11.97 -0.29 -18.45
CA ALA A 33 10.78 0.29 -19.07
C ALA A 33 10.28 1.59 -18.40
N GLY A 34 11.07 2.21 -17.52
CA GLY A 34 10.73 3.49 -16.85
C GLY A 34 10.43 3.38 -15.35
N GLY A 35 10.24 2.15 -14.85
CA GLY A 35 9.99 1.89 -13.43
C GLY A 35 8.52 2.03 -13.03
N TYR A 36 8.20 1.56 -11.83
CA TYR A 36 6.84 1.54 -11.28
C TYR A 36 6.89 1.42 -9.75
N TRP A 37 5.74 1.49 -9.08
CA TRP A 37 5.66 1.45 -7.61
C TRP A 37 5.40 0.03 -7.08
N LEU A 38 6.16 -0.40 -6.08
CA LEU A 38 5.81 -1.56 -5.26
C LEU A 38 5.00 -1.06 -4.07
N VAL A 39 3.78 -1.58 -3.92
CA VAL A 39 2.89 -1.16 -2.83
C VAL A 39 2.48 -2.39 -2.03
N GLN A 40 2.94 -2.47 -0.79
CA GLN A 40 2.44 -3.44 0.18
C GLN A 40 1.25 -2.85 0.93
N THR A 41 0.17 -3.64 1.03
CA THR A 41 -1.01 -3.30 1.80
C THR A 41 -0.99 -4.01 3.14
N PRO A 42 -1.39 -3.33 4.23
CA PRO A 42 -1.44 -3.97 5.53
C PRO A 42 -2.51 -5.06 5.57
N SER A 43 -2.37 -5.97 6.53
CA SER A 43 -3.39 -6.95 6.83
C SER A 43 -4.62 -6.29 7.46
N LEU A 44 -5.82 -6.83 7.17
CA LEU A 44 -7.06 -6.43 7.85
C LEU A 44 -7.24 -7.14 9.19
N ALA A 45 -6.39 -8.13 9.53
CA ALA A 45 -6.42 -8.77 10.83
C ALA A 45 -5.63 -7.97 11.87
N ASP A 46 -4.56 -7.30 11.46
CA ASP A 46 -3.62 -6.61 12.36
C ASP A 46 -3.95 -5.13 12.50
N TYR A 47 -3.62 -4.55 13.67
CA TYR A 47 -3.77 -3.12 13.86
C TYR A 47 -2.88 -2.33 12.87
N PRO A 48 -3.38 -1.27 12.20
CA PRO A 48 -4.64 -0.55 12.45
C PRO A 48 -5.89 -1.04 11.69
N GLN A 49 -5.82 -2.18 10.98
CA GLN A 49 -6.90 -2.77 10.18
C GLN A 49 -7.47 -1.82 9.11
N GLN A 50 -6.60 -1.38 8.21
CA GLN A 50 -6.94 -0.40 7.18
C GLN A 50 -6.91 -1.00 5.78
N ALA A 51 -7.91 -0.65 4.97
CA ALA A 51 -7.87 -0.88 3.54
C ALA A 51 -7.08 0.24 2.83
N ARG A 52 -6.67 0.02 1.59
CA ARG A 52 -6.01 1.02 0.75
C ARG A 52 -6.82 1.23 -0.52
N ALA A 53 -7.11 2.49 -0.84
CA ALA A 53 -7.71 2.86 -2.12
C ALA A 53 -6.65 3.44 -3.07
N PHE A 54 -6.92 3.31 -4.36
CA PHE A 54 -6.06 3.77 -5.44
C PHE A 54 -6.88 4.55 -6.46
N ARG A 55 -6.32 5.64 -6.96
CA ARG A 55 -6.86 6.41 -8.08
C ARG A 55 -5.74 6.75 -9.06
N LEU A 56 -5.90 6.32 -10.30
CA LEU A 56 -5.00 6.70 -11.37
C LEU A 56 -5.47 8.04 -11.96
N VAL A 57 -4.56 9.00 -12.05
CA VAL A 57 -4.83 10.33 -12.61
C VAL A 57 -3.83 10.67 -13.70
N GLU A 58 -4.29 11.42 -14.69
CA GLU A 58 -3.42 12.06 -15.69
C GLU A 58 -2.85 13.37 -15.10
N THR A 59 -1.59 13.66 -15.40
CA THR A 59 -0.91 14.91 -15.03
C THR A 59 -0.42 15.62 -16.29
N ALA A 60 0.06 16.87 -16.16
CA ALA A 60 0.60 17.60 -17.30
C ALA A 60 1.76 16.85 -17.99
N ASP A 61 2.58 16.15 -17.19
CA ASP A 61 3.83 15.52 -17.64
C ASP A 61 3.73 13.98 -17.75
N GLY A 62 2.63 13.37 -17.32
CA GLY A 62 2.51 11.91 -17.28
C GLY A 62 1.27 11.41 -16.55
N ILE A 63 1.48 10.44 -15.66
CA ILE A 63 0.43 9.87 -14.80
C ILE A 63 0.89 9.87 -13.35
N ALA A 64 -0.06 9.87 -12.44
CA ALA A 64 0.21 9.65 -11.04
C ALA A 64 -0.78 8.66 -10.44
N LEU A 65 -0.29 7.84 -9.50
CA LEU A 65 -1.11 6.96 -8.68
C LEU A 65 -1.33 7.62 -7.33
N GLU A 66 -2.54 8.10 -7.09
CA GLU A 66 -2.95 8.50 -5.74
C GLU A 66 -3.33 7.26 -4.93
N THR A 67 -2.91 7.24 -3.67
CA THR A 67 -3.28 6.21 -2.71
C THR A 67 -3.61 6.80 -1.36
N TRP A 68 -4.58 6.22 -0.66
CA TRP A 68 -4.90 6.58 0.72
C TRP A 68 -5.47 5.42 1.52
N MET A 69 -5.28 5.49 2.83
CA MET A 69 -5.80 4.51 3.79
C MET A 69 -7.27 4.79 4.10
N ILE A 70 -8.05 3.71 4.21
CA ILE A 70 -9.47 3.73 4.59
C ILE A 70 -9.61 2.95 5.89
N ASP A 71 -10.09 3.64 6.92
CA ASP A 71 -10.51 3.01 8.16
C ASP A 71 -11.89 2.35 7.99
N HIS A 72 -12.05 1.19 8.61
CA HIS A 72 -13.34 0.54 8.74
C HIS A 72 -14.15 1.19 9.89
N SER A 73 -15.39 0.75 10.10
CA SER A 73 -16.29 1.34 11.10
C SER A 73 -15.67 1.35 12.52
N SER A 74 -15.88 2.44 13.26
CA SER A 74 -15.49 2.55 14.67
C SER A 74 -16.59 2.13 15.65
N ALA A 75 -17.60 1.40 15.19
CA ALA A 75 -18.75 0.99 15.99
C ALA A 75 -19.03 -0.53 15.91
N GLY A 76 -19.72 -1.05 16.91
CA GLY A 76 -20.16 -2.46 16.95
C GLY A 76 -19.00 -3.45 16.89
N LEU A 77 -19.20 -4.56 16.16
CA LEU A 77 -18.20 -5.63 16.04
C LEU A 77 -16.88 -5.16 15.40
N ALA A 78 -16.94 -4.14 14.54
CA ALA A 78 -15.77 -3.53 13.93
C ALA A 78 -14.89 -2.83 14.97
N ALA A 79 -15.49 -2.08 15.91
CA ALA A 79 -14.76 -1.48 17.03
C ALA A 79 -14.07 -2.54 17.90
N VAL A 80 -14.80 -3.62 18.24
CA VAL A 80 -14.26 -4.73 19.03
C VAL A 80 -13.11 -5.42 18.32
N SER A 81 -13.24 -5.69 17.01
CA SER A 81 -12.16 -6.24 16.18
C SER A 81 -10.89 -5.38 16.27
N ARG A 82 -11.04 -4.05 16.11
CA ARG A 82 -9.91 -3.12 16.14
C ARG A 82 -9.24 -3.03 17.50
N GLU A 83 -10.01 -3.13 18.58
CA GLU A 83 -9.48 -3.19 19.95
C GLU A 83 -8.70 -4.49 20.18
N LEU A 84 -9.24 -5.64 19.77
CA LEU A 84 -8.56 -6.92 19.88
C LEU A 84 -7.27 -6.96 19.04
N ALA A 85 -7.31 -6.43 17.82
CA ALA A 85 -6.12 -6.31 16.95
C ALA A 85 -5.05 -5.39 17.56
N TYR A 86 -5.45 -4.35 18.30
CA TYR A 86 -4.51 -3.47 19.03
C TYR A 86 -3.84 -4.19 20.21
N LEU A 87 -4.58 -5.08 20.89
CA LEU A 87 -4.08 -5.84 22.03
C LEU A 87 -3.23 -7.05 21.63
N ASP A 88 -3.35 -7.52 20.38
CA ASP A 88 -2.59 -8.64 19.87
C ASP A 88 -1.08 -8.47 20.12
N ALA A 89 -0.47 -9.54 20.62
CA ALA A 89 0.96 -9.60 20.89
C ALA A 89 1.77 -9.93 19.63
N GLN A 90 1.13 -10.51 18.62
CA GLN A 90 1.75 -10.87 17.34
C GLN A 90 1.61 -9.75 16.30
N GLY A 91 0.50 -9.01 16.33
CA GLY A 91 0.26 -7.80 15.53
C GLY A 91 1.16 -6.63 15.92
N GLY A 92 1.79 -5.99 14.94
CA GLY A 92 2.85 -4.99 15.04
C GLY A 92 2.52 -3.84 16.00
N ARG A 93 2.91 -4.01 17.27
CA ARG A 93 2.64 -3.06 18.34
C ARG A 93 3.39 -1.73 18.14
N PRO A 94 2.75 -0.58 18.42
CA PRO A 94 1.34 -0.24 18.17
C PRO A 94 1.11 0.32 16.76
N ARG A 95 2.17 0.48 15.95
CA ARG A 95 2.08 1.07 14.59
C ARG A 95 3.10 0.50 13.59
N GLY A 96 3.83 -0.57 13.94
CA GLY A 96 4.91 -1.08 13.07
C GLY A 96 4.43 -1.53 11.70
N PHE A 97 3.23 -2.12 11.63
CA PHE A 97 2.63 -2.55 10.36
C PHE A 97 1.87 -1.43 9.63
N ALA A 98 1.71 -0.26 10.25
CA ALA A 98 1.03 0.87 9.63
C ALA A 98 1.87 1.57 8.56
N GLY A 99 3.18 1.25 8.47
CA GLY A 99 4.16 1.94 7.65
C GLY A 99 4.53 3.32 8.19
N GLU A 100 5.49 3.96 7.54
CA GLU A 100 5.82 5.37 7.79
C GLU A 100 4.75 6.30 7.18
N ALA A 101 4.86 7.60 7.42
CA ALA A 101 3.87 8.56 6.92
C ALA A 101 3.80 8.55 5.37
N GLU A 102 4.95 8.39 4.74
CA GLU A 102 5.15 8.33 3.29
C GLU A 102 4.55 7.06 2.66
N ASP A 103 4.45 5.97 3.43
CA ASP A 103 3.88 4.71 2.97
C ASP A 103 2.35 4.72 2.97
N ARG A 104 1.71 5.76 3.51
CA ARG A 104 0.26 5.77 3.75
C ARG A 104 -0.49 6.50 2.64
N ASN A 105 -0.68 7.82 2.80
CA ASN A 105 -1.40 8.63 1.84
C ASN A 105 -0.38 9.35 0.96
N ALA A 106 -0.34 8.99 -0.33
CA ALA A 106 0.71 9.44 -1.23
C ALA A 106 0.18 9.72 -2.63
N LEU A 107 0.89 10.62 -3.33
CA LEU A 107 0.75 10.88 -4.75
C LEU A 107 2.04 10.44 -5.43
N LEU A 108 1.96 9.33 -6.17
CA LEU A 108 3.10 8.63 -6.71
C LEU A 108 3.23 8.91 -8.21
N TYR A 109 4.20 9.74 -8.59
CA TYR A 109 4.40 10.14 -9.97
C TYR A 109 5.13 9.06 -10.78
N LEU A 110 4.78 8.95 -12.06
CA LEU A 110 5.58 8.23 -13.05
C LEU A 110 5.87 9.21 -14.20
N GLU A 111 7.15 9.50 -14.38
CA GLU A 111 7.64 10.30 -15.51
C GLU A 111 7.52 9.47 -16.79
N ARG A 112 7.19 10.13 -17.91
CA ARG A 112 7.17 9.52 -19.24
C ARG A 112 8.47 9.76 -19.98
#